data_AF-A9KUP4-F1
#
_entry.id   AF-A9KUP4-F1
#
_cell.length_a   1.000
_cell.length_b   1.000
_cell.length_c   1.000
_cell.angle_alpha   90.00
_cell.angle_beta   90.00
_cell.angle_gamma   90.00
#
_symmetry.space_group_name_H-M   'P 1'
#
loop_
_entity.id
_entity.type
_entity.pdbx_description
1 polymer ?
#
loop_
_entity_poly.entity_id
_entity_poly.type
_entity_poly.pdbx_seq_one_letter_code
_entity_poly.pdbx_strand_id
1 'polypeptide(L)'
;MNEKFTYLFNGVSHTDVSREYMNNLGMSTEQVNSVLAQRDFELSQNIEKRKAAYREESDPLYMEWQYDQTTESEQHWRDKVVEIKQRYPVATDE
;
A
#
# COMPACT_ATOMS: atom_id res chain seq x y z
N MET A 1 -0.27 -12.17 -4.45
CA MET A 1 -1.55 -11.78 -3.83
C MET A 1 -1.27 -10.59 -2.94
N ASN A 2 -1.98 -9.48 -3.13
CA ASN A 2 -2.02 -8.43 -2.13
C ASN A 2 -3.03 -8.83 -1.08
N GLU A 3 -2.55 -9.50 -0.04
CA GLU A 3 -3.39 -9.80 1.12
C GLU A 3 -3.73 -8.47 1.79
N LYS A 4 -5.03 -8.15 1.80
CA LYS A 4 -5.53 -7.00 2.54
C LYS A 4 -5.35 -7.28 4.03
N PHE A 5 -4.85 -6.28 4.76
CA PHE A 5 -4.74 -6.35 6.21
C PHE A 5 -6.08 -6.80 6.83
N THR A 6 -6.00 -7.74 7.76
CA THR A 6 -7.16 -8.34 8.42
C THR A 6 -6.91 -8.35 9.92
N TYR A 7 -7.96 -8.11 10.73
CA TYR A 7 -7.91 -8.23 12.17
C TYR A 7 -9.10 -9.05 12.69
N LEU A 8 -8.94 -9.64 13.88
CA LEU A 8 -9.97 -10.43 14.56
C LEU A 8 -10.60 -9.60 15.68
N PHE A 9 -11.92 -9.49 15.70
CA PHE A 9 -12.66 -8.89 16.80
C PHE A 9 -13.90 -9.74 17.10
N ASN A 10 -14.12 -10.09 18.38
CA ASN A 10 -15.23 -10.95 18.82
C ASN A 10 -15.39 -12.26 18.00
N GLY A 11 -14.28 -12.86 17.58
CA GLY A 11 -14.29 -14.10 16.79
C GLY A 11 -14.63 -13.93 15.31
N VAL A 12 -14.78 -12.69 14.82
CA VAL A 12 -15.05 -12.36 13.42
C VAL A 12 -13.86 -11.63 12.80
N SER A 13 -13.50 -12.00 11.58
CA SER A 13 -12.44 -11.34 10.81
C SER A 13 -12.98 -10.14 10.05
N HIS A 14 -12.25 -9.03 10.10
CA HIS A 14 -12.60 -7.76 9.48
C HIS A 14 -11.44 -7.22 8.66
N THR A 15 -11.75 -6.56 7.55
CA THR A 15 -10.76 -5.90 6.67
C THR A 15 -10.92 -4.37 6.64
N ASP A 16 -12.06 -3.84 7.10
CA ASP A 16 -12.29 -2.39 7.19
C ASP A 16 -11.63 -1.83 8.44
N VAL A 17 -10.64 -0.97 8.23
CA VAL A 17 -9.81 -0.33 9.25
C VAL A 17 -10.18 1.14 9.46
N SER A 18 -11.36 1.58 9.00
CA SER A 18 -11.86 2.92 9.32
C SER A 18 -12.23 3.01 10.80
N ARG A 19 -11.87 4.14 11.44
CA ARG A 19 -12.18 4.38 12.86
C ARG A 19 -13.68 4.32 13.11
N GLU A 20 -14.48 4.87 12.20
CA GLU A 20 -15.95 4.85 12.28
C GLU A 20 -16.49 3.43 12.31
N TYR A 21 -16.06 2.56 11.39
CA TYR A 21 -16.49 1.16 11.35
C TYR A 21 -16.15 0.43 12.65
N MET A 22 -14.90 0.52 13.11
CA MET A 22 -14.46 -0.14 14.34
C MET A 22 -15.18 0.38 15.59
N ASN A 23 -15.44 1.69 15.68
CA ASN A 23 -16.23 2.27 16.75
C ASN A 23 -17.68 1.76 16.72
N ASN A 24 -18.27 1.63 15.53
CA ASN A 24 -19.61 1.07 15.35
C ASN A 24 -19.69 -0.43 15.70
N LEU A 25 -18.58 -1.17 15.61
CA LEU A 25 -18.46 -2.53 16.15
C LEU A 25 -18.41 -2.58 17.69
N GLY A 26 -18.25 -1.43 18.36
CA GLY A 26 -18.11 -1.32 19.80
C GLY A 26 -16.68 -1.46 20.31
N MET A 27 -15.68 -1.31 19.44
CA MET A 27 -14.27 -1.29 19.87
C MET A 27 -13.97 -0.03 20.68
N SER A 28 -13.16 -0.16 21.73
CA SER A 28 -12.62 0.98 22.46
C SER A 28 -11.58 1.74 21.64
N THR A 29 -11.34 3.00 21.99
CA THR A 29 -10.28 3.82 21.38
C THR A 29 -8.91 3.12 21.42
N GLU A 30 -8.59 2.41 22.50
CA GLU A 30 -7.34 1.66 22.64
C GLU A 30 -7.27 0.48 21.68
N GLN A 31 -8.35 -0.29 21.54
CA GLN A 31 -8.43 -1.40 20.59
C GLN A 31 -8.31 -0.90 19.14
N VAL A 32 -9.00 0.19 18.80
CA VAL A 32 -8.91 0.85 17.49
C VAL A 32 -7.47 1.26 17.20
N ASN A 33 -6.81 1.93 18.15
CA ASN A 33 -5.43 2.37 17.97
C ASN A 33 -4.47 1.17 17.83
N SER A 34 -4.69 0.08 18.56
CA SER A 34 -3.87 -1.13 18.43
C SER A 34 -4.00 -1.77 17.05
N VAL A 35 -5.22 -1.87 16.50
CA VAL A 35 -5.43 -2.42 15.14
C VAL A 35 -4.75 -1.55 14.08
N LEU A 36 -4.89 -0.22 14.20
CA LEU A 36 -4.23 0.71 13.28
C LEU A 36 -2.70 0.64 13.36
N ALA A 37 -2.14 0.55 14.57
CA ALA A 37 -0.70 0.41 14.76
C ALA A 37 -0.18 -0.91 14.18
N GLN A 38 -0.91 -2.01 14.34
CA GLN A 38 -0.56 -3.30 13.73
C GLN A 38 -0.55 -3.20 12.19
N ARG A 39 -1.62 -2.62 11.61
CA ARG A 39 -1.69 -2.38 10.16
C ARG A 39 -0.51 -1.57 9.66
N ASP A 40 -0.20 -0.46 10.34
CA ASP A 40 0.86 0.45 9.90
C ASP A 40 2.23 -0.20 10.00
N PHE A 41 2.45 -1.03 11.03
CA PHE A 41 3.67 -1.83 11.15
C PHE A 41 3.80 -2.84 10.00
N GLU A 42 2.74 -3.60 9.68
CA GLU A 42 2.76 -4.55 8.56
C GLU A 42 2.99 -3.84 7.21
N LEU A 43 2.34 -2.70 6.98
CA LEU A 43 2.54 -1.90 5.77
C LEU A 43 3.94 -1.28 5.70
N SER A 44 4.56 -0.95 6.83
CA SER A 44 5.93 -0.41 6.86
C SER A 44 6.96 -1.39 6.27
N GLN A 45 6.69 -2.69 6.37
CA GLN A 45 7.55 -3.72 5.79
C GLN A 45 7.56 -3.73 4.26
N ASN A 46 6.56 -3.09 3.63
CA ASN A 46 6.49 -2.98 2.17
C ASN A 46 7.43 -1.91 1.60
N ILE A 47 8.01 -1.03 2.43
CA ILE A 47 8.89 0.05 1.96
C ILE A 47 10.07 -0.52 1.15
N GLU A 48 10.78 -1.51 1.70
CA GLU A 48 11.96 -2.08 1.02
C GLU A 48 11.57 -2.87 -0.24
N LYS A 49 10.42 -3.54 -0.22
CA LYS A 49 9.87 -4.22 -1.41
C LYS A 49 9.51 -3.23 -2.52
N ARG A 50 8.88 -2.11 -2.15
CA ARG A 50 8.50 -1.04 -3.08
C ARG A 50 9.73 -0.37 -3.68
N LYS A 51 10.75 -0.08 -2.87
CA LYS A 51 12.05 0.46 -3.36
C LYS A 51 12.73 -0.49 -4.34
N ALA A 52 12.80 -1.78 -4.02
CA ALA A 52 13.36 -2.78 -4.93
C ALA A 52 12.59 -2.83 -6.26
N ALA A 53 11.26 -2.85 -6.20
CA ALA A 53 10.43 -2.87 -7.40
C ALA A 53 10.57 -1.59 -8.24
N TYR A 54 10.73 -0.41 -7.63
CA TYR A 54 11.03 0.79 -8.41
C TYR A 54 12.36 0.66 -9.15
N ARG A 55 13.41 0.24 -8.44
CA ARG A 55 14.74 0.05 -9.03
C ARG A 55 14.75 -0.96 -10.18
N GLU A 56 14.01 -2.05 -10.05
CA GLU A 56 14.02 -3.15 -11.00
C GLU A 56 13.01 -2.96 -12.15
N GLU A 57 11.85 -2.37 -11.89
CA GLU A 57 10.74 -2.35 -12.86
C GLU A 57 10.40 -0.93 -13.36
N SER A 58 10.53 0.12 -12.54
CA SER A 58 10.09 1.48 -12.90
C SER A 58 11.23 2.39 -13.39
N ASP A 59 12.39 2.34 -12.73
CA ASP A 59 13.52 3.21 -13.04
C ASP A 59 14.02 3.03 -14.48
N PRO A 60 14.10 1.79 -15.05
CA PRO A 60 14.44 1.62 -16.47
C PRO A 60 13.46 2.31 -17.41
N LEU A 61 12.15 2.23 -17.13
CA LEU A 61 11.11 2.87 -17.95
C LEU A 61 11.19 4.40 -17.88
N TYR A 62 11.51 4.95 -16.71
CA TYR A 62 11.77 6.37 -16.57
C TYR A 62 12.97 6.80 -17.42
N MET A 63 14.06 6.03 -17.41
CA MET A 63 15.24 6.32 -18.22
C MET A 63 14.96 6.24 -19.72
N GLU A 64 14.16 5.26 -20.16
CA GLU A 64 13.67 5.17 -21.55
C GLU A 64 12.85 6.42 -21.93
N TRP A 65 11.89 6.82 -21.09
CA TRP A 65 11.11 8.04 -21.33
C TRP A 65 11.97 9.31 -21.36
N GLN A 66 12.98 9.44 -20.50
CA GLN A 66 13.88 10.60 -20.53
C GLN A 66 14.65 10.72 -21.86
N TYR A 67 14.88 9.61 -22.54
CA TYR A 67 15.50 9.57 -23.85
C TYR A 67 14.50 9.79 -24.99
N ASP A 68 13.43 8.99 -25.04
CA ASP A 68 12.46 8.98 -26.15
C ASP A 68 11.47 10.16 -26.09
N GLN A 69 11.14 10.63 -24.88
CA GLN A 69 10.22 11.74 -24.60
C GLN A 69 8.83 11.62 -25.24
N THR A 70 8.37 10.39 -25.47
CA THR A 70 7.04 10.13 -26.03
C THR A 70 5.99 9.97 -24.94
N THR A 71 4.74 10.34 -25.24
CA THR A 71 3.59 10.13 -24.34
C THR A 71 3.39 8.65 -24.02
N GLU A 72 3.69 7.74 -24.96
CA GLU A 72 3.57 6.30 -24.75
C GLU A 72 4.57 5.80 -23.69
N SER A 73 5.84 6.19 -23.81
CA SER A 73 6.87 5.86 -22.81
C SER A 73 6.59 6.47 -21.43
N GLU A 74 6.05 7.69 -21.37
CA GLU A 74 5.60 8.29 -20.11
C GLU A 74 4.47 7.48 -19.47
N GLN A 75 3.46 7.12 -20.26
CA GLN A 75 2.31 6.37 -19.76
C GLN A 75 2.74 5.00 -19.24
N HIS A 76 3.62 4.31 -19.96
CA HIS A 76 4.13 3.02 -19.55
C HIS A 76 4.87 3.08 -18.20
N TRP A 77 5.70 4.11 -17.99
CA TRP A 77 6.34 4.35 -16.70
C TRP A 77 5.31 4.62 -15.59
N ARG A 78 4.35 5.52 -15.83
CA ARG A 78 3.33 5.86 -14.83
C ARG A 78 2.44 4.67 -14.46
N ASP A 79 2.06 3.86 -15.43
CA ASP A 79 1.28 2.63 -15.21
C ASP A 79 2.06 1.65 -14.33
N LYS A 80 3.37 1.51 -14.58
CA LYS A 80 4.22 0.67 -13.74
C LYS A 80 4.32 1.19 -12.32
N VAL A 81 4.46 2.50 -12.12
CA VAL A 81 4.44 3.12 -10.78
C VAL A 81 3.12 2.82 -10.06
N VAL A 82 1.98 2.95 -10.74
CA VAL A 82 0.65 2.65 -10.17
C VAL A 82 0.56 1.17 -9.77
N GLU A 83 1.00 0.27 -10.64
CA GLU A 83 1.02 -1.17 -10.36
C GLU A 83 1.89 -1.51 -9.14
N ILE A 84 3.10 -0.93 -9.04
CA ILE A 84 4.01 -1.13 -7.90
C ILE A 84 3.38 -0.60 -6.60
N LYS A 85 2.77 0.58 -6.62
CA LYS A 85 2.09 1.15 -5.45
C LYS A 85 0.94 0.26 -4.99
N GLN A 86 0.15 -0.25 -5.93
CA GLN A 86 -0.91 -1.20 -5.64
C GLN A 86 -0.36 -2.50 -5.07
N ARG A 87 0.75 -3.04 -5.60
CA ARG A 87 1.38 -4.29 -5.15
C ARG A 87 2.02 -4.19 -3.76
N TYR A 88 2.59 -3.03 -3.42
CA TYR A 88 3.28 -2.83 -2.14
C TYR A 88 2.71 -1.61 -1.41
N PRO A 89 1.47 -1.65 -0.90
CA PRO A 89 0.89 -0.51 -0.17
C PRO A 89 1.73 -0.18 1.07
N VAL A 90 1.86 1.10 1.38
CA VAL A 90 2.54 1.61 2.58
C VAL A 90 1.55 2.46 3.40
N ALA A 91 1.82 2.67 4.68
CA ALA A 91 0.90 3.38 5.58
C ALA A 91 0.68 4.86 5.18
N THR A 92 1.69 5.47 4.56
CA THR A 92 1.66 6.83 4.04
C THR A 92 2.18 6.83 2.61
N ASP A 93 1.30 7.04 1.64
CA ASP A 93 1.74 7.38 0.28
C ASP A 93 2.22 8.84 0.32
N GLU A 94 3.54 9.06 0.40
CA GLU A 94 4.16 10.37 0.16
C GLU A 94 3.93 10.85 -1.28
#